data_AF-A0A519YZP2-F1
#
_entry.id   AF-A0A519YZP2-F1
#
_cell.length_a   1.000
_cell.length_b   1.000
_cell.length_c   1.000
_cell.angle_alpha   90.00
_cell.angle_beta   90.00
_cell.angle_gamma   90.00
#
_symmetry.space_group_name_H-M   'P 1'
#
loop_
_entity.id
_entity.type
_entity.pdbx_description
1 polymer ?
#
loop_
_entity_poly.entity_id
_entity_poly.type
_entity_poly.pdbx_seq_one_letter_code
_entity_poly.pdbx_strand_id
1 'polypeptide(L)'
;MSALPDSATPEIQNIYRQLAKGLGHELVTDDNVFALIDLAKHHGHDLLARELKEWQAPCSTPEDRPRTFTPTGGFNKEHVKH
;
A
#
# COMPACT_ATOMS: atom_id res chain seq x y z
N MET A 1 17.13 13.47 -13.66
CA MET A 1 16.76 12.62 -14.80
C MET A 1 15.96 11.43 -14.28
N SER A 2 14.63 11.46 -14.39
CA SER A 2 13.79 10.29 -14.10
C SER A 2 13.74 9.45 -15.37
N ALA A 3 14.60 8.44 -15.44
CA ALA A 3 14.51 7.43 -16.47
C ALA A 3 13.94 6.19 -15.81
N LEU A 4 12.65 5.89 -16.05
CA LEU A 4 12.16 4.54 -16.34
C LEU A 4 10.84 4.63 -17.18
N PRO A 5 10.56 3.68 -18.13
CA PRO A 5 11.43 3.46 -19.30
C PRO A 5 10.74 2.91 -20.58
N ASP A 6 11.15 3.36 -21.76
CA ASP A 6 11.08 2.53 -22.99
C ASP A 6 12.02 1.30 -22.90
N SER A 7 12.99 1.35 -21.98
CA SER A 7 13.88 0.24 -21.56
C SER A 7 13.33 -0.66 -20.42
N ALA A 8 12.03 -0.65 -20.12
CA ALA A 8 11.47 -1.64 -19.20
C ALA A 8 11.75 -3.00 -19.82
N THR A 9 12.34 -3.92 -19.07
CA THR A 9 12.57 -5.25 -19.62
C THR A 9 11.23 -5.83 -20.09
N PRO A 10 11.22 -6.62 -21.18
CA PRO A 10 9.99 -7.19 -21.71
C PRO A 10 9.21 -8.00 -20.66
N GLU A 11 9.90 -8.49 -19.63
CA GLU A 11 9.30 -9.13 -18.46
C GLU A 11 8.47 -8.16 -17.61
N ILE A 12 9.00 -7.00 -17.23
CA ILE A 12 8.26 -5.98 -16.46
C ILE A 12 7.01 -5.53 -17.22
N GLN A 13 7.15 -5.31 -18.54
CA GLN A 13 6.02 -4.97 -19.40
C GLN A 13 4.97 -6.10 -19.43
N ASN A 14 5.41 -7.36 -19.46
CA ASN A 14 4.50 -8.50 -19.46
C ASN A 14 3.77 -8.66 -18.13
N ILE A 15 4.46 -8.49 -17.00
CA ILE A 15 3.86 -8.54 -15.66
C ILE A 15 2.85 -7.40 -15.52
N TYR A 16 3.21 -6.18 -15.92
CA TYR A 16 2.32 -5.03 -15.91
C TYR A 16 1.03 -5.25 -16.70
N ARG A 17 1.12 -5.82 -17.91
CA ARG A 17 -0.09 -6.14 -18.71
C ARG A 17 -1.00 -7.19 -18.04
N GLN A 18 -0.43 -8.09 -17.23
CA GLN A 18 -1.22 -9.06 -16.46
C GLN A 18 -1.89 -8.36 -15.27
N LEU A 19 -1.15 -7.51 -14.55
CA LEU A 19 -1.66 -6.71 -13.44
C LEU A 19 -2.77 -5.75 -13.87
N ALA A 20 -2.66 -5.13 -15.03
CA ALA A 20 -3.71 -4.29 -15.60
C ALA A 20 -5.02 -5.05 -15.88
N LYS A 21 -4.97 -6.39 -15.93
CA LYS A 21 -6.14 -7.28 -16.06
C LYS A 21 -6.59 -7.89 -14.72
N GLY A 22 -5.96 -7.50 -13.61
CA GLY A 22 -6.21 -8.08 -12.28
C GLY A 22 -5.56 -9.46 -12.08
N LEU A 23 -4.52 -9.81 -12.84
CA LEU A 23 -3.80 -11.09 -12.77
C LEU A 23 -2.31 -10.87 -12.47
N GLY A 24 -1.60 -11.92 -12.07
CA GLY A 24 -0.13 -11.88 -11.98
C GLY A 24 0.43 -11.13 -10.77
N HIS A 25 -0.37 -10.94 -9.71
CA HIS A 25 0.12 -10.41 -8.43
C HIS A 25 1.23 -11.30 -7.82
N GLU A 26 1.21 -12.61 -8.11
CA GLU A 26 2.27 -13.57 -7.74
C GLU A 26 3.61 -13.35 -8.44
N LEU A 27 3.62 -12.60 -9.54
CA LEU A 27 4.83 -12.26 -10.29
C LEU A 27 5.48 -10.96 -9.76
N VAL A 28 4.81 -10.26 -8.84
CA VAL A 28 5.34 -9.06 -8.20
C VAL A 28 6.34 -9.48 -7.13
N THR A 29 7.53 -8.90 -7.18
CA THR A 29 8.63 -9.14 -6.26
C THR A 29 9.14 -7.80 -5.72
N ASP A 30 9.85 -7.82 -4.59
CA ASP A 30 10.45 -6.61 -4.00
C ASP A 30 11.41 -5.88 -4.96
N ASP A 31 12.01 -6.62 -5.90
CA ASP A 31 12.91 -6.07 -6.91
C ASP A 31 12.15 -5.35 -8.04
N ASN A 32 11.04 -5.94 -8.51
CA ASN A 32 10.31 -5.42 -9.67
C ASN A 32 9.20 -4.43 -9.31
N VAL A 33 8.73 -4.41 -8.07
CA VAL A 33 7.58 -3.60 -7.64
C VAL A 33 7.79 -2.11 -7.90
N PHE A 34 9.02 -1.60 -7.73
CA PHE A 34 9.35 -0.20 -8.01
C PHE A 34 9.18 0.18 -9.48
N ALA A 35 9.66 -0.67 -10.39
CA ALA A 35 9.54 -0.45 -11.82
C ALA A 35 8.08 -0.55 -12.27
N LEU A 36 7.30 -1.46 -11.68
CA LEU A 36 5.87 -1.61 -11.95
C LEU A 36 5.06 -0.39 -11.47
N ILE A 37 5.37 0.18 -10.30
CA ILE A 37 4.75 1.41 -9.80
C ILE A 37 5.02 2.58 -10.74
N ASP A 38 6.26 2.74 -11.19
CA ASP A 38 6.65 3.84 -12.08
C ASP A 38 5.96 3.72 -13.45
N LEU A 39 5.93 2.51 -14.01
CA LEU A 39 5.24 2.21 -15.25
C LEU A 39 3.73 2.46 -15.14
N ALA A 40 3.09 2.01 -14.05
CA ALA A 40 1.67 2.24 -13.81
C ALA A 40 1.34 3.73 -13.73
N LYS A 41 2.18 4.54 -13.07
CA LYS A 41 2.02 6.01 -13.04
C LYS A 41 2.17 6.63 -14.42
N HIS A 42 3.16 6.18 -15.21
CA HIS A 42 3.39 6.72 -16.54
C HIS A 42 2.17 6.51 -17.46
N HIS A 43 1.52 5.36 -17.35
CA HIS A 43 0.31 5.03 -18.11
C HIS A 43 -1.00 5.58 -17.50
N GLY A 44 -0.95 6.26 -16.35
CA GLY A 44 -2.14 6.82 -15.69
C GLY A 44 -3.01 5.78 -14.96
N HIS A 45 -2.44 4.64 -14.58
CA HIS A 45 -3.13 3.62 -13.78
C HIS A 45 -2.89 3.87 -12.27
N ASP A 46 -3.44 4.97 -11.74
CA ASP A 46 -3.23 5.40 -10.35
C ASP A 46 -3.68 4.37 -9.30
N LEU A 47 -4.77 3.63 -9.57
CA LEU A 47 -5.23 2.57 -8.67
C LEU A 47 -4.18 1.46 -8.56
N LEU A 48 -3.68 0.97 -9.69
CA LEU A 48 -2.68 -0.08 -9.72
C LEU A 48 -1.37 0.37 -9.05
N ALA A 49 -0.93 1.61 -9.32
CA ALA A 49 0.25 2.18 -8.69
C ALA A 49 0.10 2.25 -7.16
N ARG A 50 -1.10 2.53 -6.67
CA ARG A 50 -1.42 2.55 -5.24
C ARG A 50 -1.45 1.14 -4.65
N GLU A 51 -2.08 0.19 -5.31
CA GLU A 51 -2.10 -1.21 -4.87
C GLU A 51 -0.68 -1.79 -4.76
N LEU A 52 0.17 -1.53 -5.76
CA LEU A 52 1.58 -1.95 -5.73
C LEU A 52 2.37 -1.26 -4.60
N LYS A 53 2.04 -0.01 -4.27
CA LYS A 53 2.64 0.71 -3.13
C LYS A 53 2.18 0.14 -1.78
N GLU A 54 0.93 -0.31 -1.69
CA GLU A 54 0.41 -1.01 -0.51
C GLU A 54 1.07 -2.39 -0.35
N TRP A 55 1.31 -3.08 -1.47
CA TRP A 55 2.10 -4.32 -1.51
C TRP A 55 3.55 -4.12 -1.06
N GLN A 56 4.18 -3.03 -1.50
CA GLN A 56 5.55 -2.66 -1.14
C GLN A 56 5.67 -2.25 0.34
N ALA A 57 4.57 -1.81 0.97
CA ALA A 57 4.64 -1.32 2.33
C ALA A 57 5.19 -2.45 3.21
N PRO A 58 6.30 -2.22 3.94
CA PRO A 58 6.75 -3.20 4.92
C PRO A 58 5.56 -3.45 5.83
N CYS A 59 5.19 -4.71 5.98
CA CYS A 59 4.08 -5.13 6.84
C CYS A 59 4.40 -4.62 8.25
N SER A 60 4.01 -3.37 8.52
CA SER A 60 4.20 -2.73 9.80
C SER A 60 3.16 -3.40 10.65
N THR A 61 3.62 -4.42 11.37
CA THR A 61 2.92 -4.91 12.53
C THR A 61 2.45 -3.67 13.31
N PRO A 62 1.17 -3.58 13.70
CA PRO A 62 0.67 -2.45 14.49
C PRO A 62 1.21 -2.44 15.93
N GLU A 63 2.48 -2.83 16.13
CA GLU A 63 3.13 -3.08 17.42
C GLU A 63 4.18 -2.00 17.77
N ASP A 64 4.01 -0.77 17.30
CA ASP A 64 4.70 0.37 17.92
C ASP A 64 3.86 1.64 17.82
N ARG A 65 2.61 1.57 18.29
CA ARG A 65 2.02 2.74 18.93
C ARG A 65 2.07 2.46 20.43
N PRO A 66 2.77 3.27 21.25
CA PRO A 66 2.49 3.25 22.68
C PRO A 66 0.99 3.52 22.85
N ARG A 67 0.26 2.57 23.44
CA ARG A 67 -1.15 2.71 23.81
C ARG A 67 -1.25 3.75 24.92
N THR A 68 -1.11 5.01 24.58
CA THR A 68 -1.38 6.13 25.48
C THR A 68 -2.86 6.48 25.34
N PHE A 69 -3.74 5.63 25.87
CA PHE A 69 -5.10 6.01 26.21
C PHE A 69 -5.25 5.94 27.74
N THR A 70 -4.87 7.07 28.33
CA THR A 70 -5.27 7.76 29.58
C THR A 70 -6.16 7.06 30.63
N PRO A 71 -5.95 7.40 31.92
CA PRO A 71 -6.57 6.76 33.08
C PRO A 71 -8.08 7.02 33.17
N THR A 72 -8.78 6.03 33.70
CA THR A 72 -10.20 6.00 34.09
C THR A 72 -10.78 7.38 34.42
N GLY A 73 -11.49 7.96 33.46
CA GLY A 73 -12.31 9.15 33.68
C GLY A 73 -13.48 8.82 34.59
N GLY A 74 -13.43 9.32 35.83
CA GLY A 74 -14.60 9.40 36.69
C GLY A 74 -15.63 10.36 36.07
N PHE A 75 -16.82 9.85 35.79
CA PHE A 75 -18.01 10.65 35.50
C PHE A 75 -19.21 10.07 36.27
N ASN A 76 -19.47 10.74 37.41
CA ASN A 76 -20.72 10.97 38.13
C ASN A 76 -21.97 10.14 37.76
N LYS A 77 -22.48 9.38 38.73
CA LYS A 77 -23.91 9.02 38.82
C LYS A 77 -24.50 9.68 40.07
N GLU A 78 -24.78 10.98 39.96
CA GLU A 78 -25.84 11.60 40.74
C GLU A 78 -27.16 11.22 40.09
N HIS A 79 -27.98 10.37 40.72
CA HIS A 79 -29.43 10.29 40.50
C HIS A 79 -30.10 9.79 41.79
N VAL A 80 -30.38 10.76 42.66
CA VAL A 80 -31.70 11.08 43.25
C VAL A 80 -32.74 9.94 43.40
N LYS A 81 -33.24 9.84 44.63
CA LYS A 81 -34.45 9.17 45.17
C LYS A 81 -35.65 9.02 44.22
N HIS A 82 -36.29 7.85 44.27
CA HIS A 82 -37.69 7.72 44.69
C HIS A 82 -37.92 6.35 45.34
#